data_AF-A0A1I5NGA1-F1
#
_entry.id   AF-A0A1I5NGA1-F1
#
_cell.length_a   1.000
_cell.length_b   1.000
_cell.length_c   1.000
_cell.angle_alpha   90.00
_cell.angle_beta   90.00
_cell.angle_gamma   90.00
#
_symmetry.space_group_name_H-M   'P 1'
#
loop_
_entity.id
_entity.type
_entity.pdbx_description
1 polymer ?
#
loop_
_entity_poly.entity_id
_entity_poly.type
_entity_poly.pdbx_seq_one_letter_code
_entity_poly.pdbx_strand_id
1 'polypeptide(L)'
;MSHTLDHVMMRVEDLDESLEWYTTHLDYEEKGRWEADTFTNVFLGPEDVHDDGALLELTYNHDGRSYELGDAWGHIAVRVEDVNEAYYELMDEGVEDYRRPEDNPGYAFVTDPDGHEIEIVERDHGARWSIDHTMIRVEDADASLGWWTRKMGYETTGRWEADTFANYFLAPEDAAEEAMSVELTYNYDGRTYDLGDAWGHLAVECEDLEEFWGTLMTREAEDYRDPESCDYNYAFTKTFDGHEVEVVTE
;
A
#
# COMPACT_ATOMS: atom_id res chain seq x y z
N MET A 1 -19.80 8.11 -0.05
CA MET A 1 -19.39 6.83 0.54
C MET A 1 -17.93 6.72 0.21
N SER A 2 -17.07 6.87 1.20
CA SER A 2 -15.62 6.87 1.02
C SER A 2 -15.20 5.43 0.78
N HIS A 3 -14.74 5.14 -0.44
CA HIS A 3 -14.09 3.87 -0.77
C HIS A 3 -12.60 4.02 -0.43
N THR A 4 -12.31 4.33 0.83
CA THR A 4 -10.96 4.55 1.36
C THR A 4 -10.11 3.30 1.22
N LEU A 5 -8.79 3.49 1.16
CA LEU A 5 -7.87 2.37 1.15
C LEU A 5 -7.71 1.87 2.59
N ASP A 6 -8.08 0.61 2.84
CA ASP A 6 -8.12 0.01 4.17
C ASP A 6 -6.74 -0.50 4.61
N HIS A 7 -6.10 -1.29 3.75
CA HIS A 7 -4.77 -1.81 4.02
C HIS A 7 -4.00 -2.12 2.75
N VAL A 8 -2.69 -2.27 2.90
CA VAL A 8 -1.80 -2.82 1.89
C VAL A 8 -1.16 -4.09 2.44
N MET A 9 -1.17 -5.16 1.65
CA MET A 9 -0.71 -6.47 2.08
C MET A 9 0.68 -6.80 1.52
N MET A 10 1.58 -7.19 2.42
CA MET A 10 2.91 -7.71 2.10
C MET A 10 3.10 -9.10 2.72
N ARG A 11 3.76 -9.99 1.99
CA ARG A 11 4.14 -11.30 2.50
C ARG A 11 5.53 -11.23 3.11
N VAL A 12 5.69 -11.91 4.25
CA VAL A 12 6.95 -11.95 5.00
C VAL A 12 7.43 -13.37 5.21
N GLU A 13 8.75 -13.57 5.29
CA GLU A 13 9.38 -14.88 5.47
C GLU A 13 9.55 -15.28 6.94
N ASP A 14 9.65 -14.31 7.86
CA ASP A 14 9.71 -14.53 9.31
C ASP A 14 8.83 -13.50 10.03
N LEU A 15 7.66 -13.93 10.49
CA LEU A 15 6.69 -13.05 11.12
C LEU A 15 7.22 -12.39 12.39
N ASP A 16 8.01 -13.10 13.20
CA ASP A 16 8.50 -12.56 14.47
C ASP A 16 9.55 -11.46 14.19
N GLU A 17 10.41 -11.67 13.19
CA GLU A 17 11.39 -10.67 12.75
C GLU A 17 10.71 -9.41 12.19
N SER A 18 9.71 -9.56 11.31
CA SER A 18 8.98 -8.40 10.78
C SER A 18 8.25 -7.65 11.88
N LEU A 19 7.56 -8.34 12.79
CA LEU A 19 6.85 -7.69 13.91
C LEU A 19 7.81 -6.94 14.83
N GLU A 20 8.96 -7.54 15.18
CA GLU A 20 9.99 -6.86 15.98
C GLU A 20 10.51 -5.61 15.27
N TRP A 21 10.76 -5.69 13.96
CA TRP A 21 11.25 -4.55 13.17
C TRP A 21 10.23 -3.40 13.15
N TYR A 22 8.97 -3.67 12.78
CA TYR A 22 7.93 -2.64 12.69
C TYR A 22 7.61 -2.01 14.05
N THR A 23 7.54 -2.81 15.11
CA THR A 23 7.30 -2.29 16.47
C THR A 23 8.49 -1.49 16.99
N THR A 24 9.73 -1.90 16.71
CA THR A 24 10.92 -1.22 17.24
C THR A 24 11.20 0.09 16.51
N HIS A 25 11.06 0.10 15.18
CA HIS A 25 11.54 1.21 14.36
C HIS A 25 10.43 2.18 13.92
N LEU A 26 9.19 1.70 13.80
CA LEU A 26 8.05 2.52 13.40
C LEU A 26 6.98 2.66 14.49
N ASP A 27 7.27 2.19 15.71
CA ASP A 27 6.32 2.19 16.84
C ASP A 27 4.95 1.55 16.48
N TYR A 28 4.93 0.60 15.54
CA TYR A 28 3.70 -0.04 15.12
C TYR A 28 3.15 -1.00 16.18
N GLU A 29 1.84 -0.94 16.35
CA GLU A 29 1.07 -1.84 17.20
C GLU A 29 0.21 -2.79 16.37
N GLU A 30 -0.03 -3.99 16.91
CA GLU A 30 -1.01 -4.92 16.35
C GLU A 30 -2.43 -4.36 16.51
N LYS A 31 -3.06 -4.07 15.38
CA LYS A 31 -4.46 -3.62 15.29
C LYS A 31 -5.43 -4.76 15.07
N GLY A 32 -4.96 -5.87 14.48
CA GLY A 32 -5.76 -7.05 14.24
C GLY A 32 -4.90 -8.26 13.89
N ARG A 33 -5.44 -9.45 14.12
CA ARG A 33 -4.78 -10.72 13.77
C ARG A 33 -5.79 -11.77 13.37
N TRP A 34 -5.46 -12.48 12.31
CA TRP A 34 -6.19 -13.66 11.85
C TRP A 34 -5.25 -14.85 11.74
N GLU A 35 -5.56 -15.94 12.44
CA GLU A 35 -4.77 -17.16 12.43
C GLU A 35 -5.55 -18.27 11.70
N ALA A 36 -5.03 -18.71 10.56
CA ALA A 36 -5.50 -19.89 9.84
C ALA A 36 -4.50 -21.05 10.02
N ASP A 37 -4.90 -22.26 9.61
CA ASP A 37 -4.01 -23.43 9.68
C ASP A 37 -2.74 -23.25 8.80
N THR A 38 -2.87 -22.54 7.68
CA THR A 38 -1.82 -22.44 6.64
C THR A 38 -1.12 -21.09 6.59
N PHE A 39 -1.69 -20.05 7.21
CA PHE A 39 -1.13 -18.70 7.19
C PHE A 39 -1.60 -17.90 8.41
N THR A 40 -0.90 -16.81 8.71
CA THR A 40 -1.26 -15.81 9.72
C THR A 40 -1.23 -14.43 9.08
N ASN A 41 -2.28 -13.63 9.30
CA ASN A 41 -2.32 -12.23 8.91
C ASN A 41 -2.25 -11.36 10.17
N VAL A 42 -1.46 -10.30 10.13
CA VAL A 42 -1.35 -9.31 11.22
C VAL A 42 -1.45 -7.91 10.63
N PHE A 43 -2.38 -7.12 11.17
CA PHE A 43 -2.58 -5.73 10.79
C PHE A 43 -1.84 -4.82 11.76
N LEU A 44 -1.06 -3.89 11.22
CA LEU A 44 -0.16 -3.02 11.96
C LEU A 44 -0.39 -1.55 11.61
N GLY A 45 -0.19 -0.67 12.59
CA GLY A 45 -0.15 0.77 12.40
C GLY A 45 0.21 1.49 13.70
N PRO A 46 0.45 2.82 13.67
CA PRO A 46 0.76 3.58 14.88
C PRO A 46 -0.41 3.57 15.88
N GLU A 47 -0.13 3.78 17.17
CA GLU A 47 -1.15 3.84 18.25
C GLU A 47 -2.32 4.76 17.85
N ASP A 48 -1.98 5.99 17.45
CA ASP A 48 -2.91 7.07 17.12
C ASP A 48 -3.24 7.17 15.61
N VAL A 49 -3.25 6.05 14.87
CA VAL A 49 -3.72 6.05 13.47
C VAL A 49 -5.12 6.64 13.35
N HIS A 50 -5.36 7.45 12.31
CA HIS A 50 -6.68 8.04 12.03
C HIS A 50 -7.68 6.94 11.65
N ASP A 51 -8.98 7.15 11.93
CA ASP A 51 -10.03 6.17 11.61
C ASP A 51 -10.07 5.81 10.11
N ASP A 52 -9.89 6.81 9.23
CA ASP A 52 -9.77 6.62 7.76
C ASP A 52 -8.33 6.25 7.29
N GLY A 53 -7.40 6.01 8.23
CA GLY A 53 -5.99 5.74 7.93
C GLY A 53 -5.73 4.26 7.63
N ALA A 54 -4.97 3.98 6.59
CA ALA A 54 -4.69 2.60 6.19
C ALA A 54 -3.72 1.88 7.13
N LEU A 55 -3.88 0.55 7.19
CA LEU A 55 -3.01 -0.35 7.94
C LEU A 55 -2.04 -1.11 7.02
N LEU A 56 -0.95 -1.59 7.60
CA LEU A 56 -0.08 -2.57 6.97
C LEU A 56 -0.56 -3.98 7.33
N GLU A 57 -0.91 -4.80 6.35
CA GLU A 57 -1.19 -6.22 6.56
C GLU A 57 0.04 -7.06 6.23
N LEU A 58 0.57 -7.79 7.22
CA LEU A 58 1.60 -8.79 7.01
C LEU A 58 0.96 -10.17 6.88
N THR A 59 1.27 -10.89 5.81
CA THR A 59 0.86 -12.29 5.63
C THR A 59 2.06 -13.22 5.72
N TYR A 60 2.06 -14.09 6.73
CA TYR A 60 3.05 -15.14 6.91
C TYR A 60 2.48 -16.52 6.54
N ASN A 61 3.08 -17.19 5.55
CA ASN A 61 2.69 -18.54 5.16
C ASN A 61 3.48 -19.59 5.96
N HIS A 62 2.79 -20.57 6.55
CA HIS A 62 3.39 -21.56 7.47
C HIS A 62 4.20 -22.67 6.78
N ASP A 63 4.62 -22.47 5.53
CA ASP A 63 5.34 -23.45 4.72
C ASP A 63 6.81 -23.06 4.43
N GLY A 64 7.27 -21.93 4.95
CA GLY A 64 8.66 -21.49 4.84
C GLY A 64 9.09 -21.21 3.40
N ARG A 65 8.14 -20.78 2.55
CA ARG A 65 8.43 -20.29 1.20
C ARG A 65 9.13 -18.93 1.26
N SER A 66 9.91 -18.64 0.23
CA SER A 66 10.48 -17.31 -0.02
C SER A 66 9.69 -16.57 -1.10
N TYR A 67 9.84 -15.25 -1.16
CA TYR A 67 9.12 -14.43 -2.13
C TYR A 67 10.06 -13.69 -3.10
N GLU A 68 9.55 -13.43 -4.29
CA GLU A 68 10.16 -12.54 -5.27
C GLU A 68 9.46 -11.16 -5.17
N LEU A 69 10.21 -10.11 -4.84
CA LEU A 69 9.65 -8.74 -4.73
C LEU A 69 9.03 -8.24 -6.04
N GLY A 70 9.61 -8.65 -7.18
CA GLY A 70 9.30 -8.04 -8.47
C GLY A 70 9.79 -6.60 -8.57
N ASP A 71 9.26 -5.86 -9.54
CA ASP A 71 9.50 -4.43 -9.72
C ASP A 71 8.24 -3.64 -10.11
N ALA A 72 7.06 -4.25 -10.02
CA ALA A 72 5.79 -3.56 -10.25
C ALA A 72 5.33 -2.75 -9.03
N TRP A 73 5.36 -3.35 -7.84
CA TRP A 73 5.13 -2.61 -6.60
C TRP A 73 6.38 -1.80 -6.22
N GLY A 74 6.16 -0.60 -5.72
CA GLY A 74 7.21 0.33 -5.31
C GLY A 74 7.51 0.22 -3.83
N HIS A 75 6.60 0.74 -3.02
CA HIS A 75 6.78 0.93 -1.59
C HIS A 75 5.45 1.27 -0.89
N ILE A 76 5.50 1.22 0.44
CA ILE A 76 4.65 2.08 1.28
C ILE A 76 5.42 3.35 1.62
N ALA A 77 4.72 4.46 1.81
CA ALA A 77 5.28 5.68 2.35
C ALA A 77 4.69 5.98 3.72
N VAL A 78 5.53 6.33 4.69
CA VAL A 78 5.14 6.64 6.07
C VAL A 78 5.44 8.09 6.42
N ARG A 79 4.50 8.72 7.14
CA ARG A 79 4.53 10.14 7.47
C ARG A 79 5.51 10.45 8.61
N VAL A 80 6.25 11.54 8.49
CA VAL A 80 7.04 12.12 9.57
C VAL A 80 7.02 13.64 9.51
N GLU A 81 7.33 14.30 10.61
CA GLU A 81 7.41 15.76 10.68
C GLU A 81 8.73 16.33 10.12
N ASP A 82 9.82 15.56 10.21
CA ASP A 82 11.14 15.89 9.65
C ASP A 82 11.82 14.61 9.14
N VAL A 83 12.04 14.53 7.82
CA VAL A 83 12.62 13.34 7.17
C VAL A 83 14.07 13.12 7.59
N ASN A 84 14.83 14.19 7.80
CA ASN A 84 16.24 14.05 8.17
C ASN A 84 16.37 13.51 9.59
N GLU A 85 15.60 14.05 10.53
CA GLU A 85 15.57 13.57 11.91
C GLU A 85 15.16 12.09 11.96
N ALA A 86 14.02 11.76 11.35
CA ALA A 86 13.49 10.41 11.34
C ALA A 86 14.43 9.39 10.66
N TYR A 87 15.04 9.76 9.52
CA TYR A 87 15.96 8.88 8.81
C TYR A 87 17.19 8.54 9.66
N TYR A 88 17.82 9.53 10.27
CA TYR A 88 19.03 9.32 11.07
C TYR A 88 18.74 8.67 12.44
N GLU A 89 17.55 8.85 12.99
CA GLU A 89 17.07 8.07 14.15
C GLU A 89 17.06 6.57 13.83
N LEU A 90 16.49 6.16 12.70
CA LEU A 90 16.48 4.76 12.26
C LEU A 90 17.90 4.19 12.09
N MET A 91 18.84 4.99 11.58
CA MET A 91 20.25 4.57 11.45
C MET A 91 20.92 4.38 12.82
N ASP A 92 20.62 5.25 13.79
CA ASP A 92 21.13 5.14 15.16
C ASP A 92 20.54 3.91 15.88
N GLU A 93 19.35 3.47 15.49
CA GLU A 93 18.70 2.23 15.95
C GLU A 93 19.18 0.96 15.24
N GLY A 94 19.95 1.10 14.15
CA GLY A 94 20.59 0.00 13.45
C GLY A 94 19.89 -0.46 12.17
N VAL A 95 18.89 0.29 11.67
CA VAL A 95 18.33 0.08 10.32
C VAL A 95 19.42 0.38 9.27
N GLU A 96 19.45 -0.39 8.18
CA GLU A 96 20.47 -0.25 7.15
C GLU A 96 20.31 1.04 6.31
N ASP A 97 21.43 1.72 6.04
CA ASP A 97 21.49 2.88 5.13
C ASP A 97 21.12 2.44 3.70
N TYR A 98 20.23 3.20 3.06
CA TYR A 98 19.68 2.86 1.75
C TYR A 98 19.55 4.07 0.80
N ARG A 99 18.47 4.86 0.86
CA ARG A 99 18.34 6.10 0.08
C ARG A 99 18.12 7.30 1.00
N ARG A 100 19.18 8.09 1.15
CA ARG A 100 19.24 9.19 2.11
C ARG A 100 18.51 10.45 1.64
N PRO A 101 18.07 11.32 2.56
CA PRO A 101 17.41 12.57 2.22
C PRO A 101 18.29 13.60 1.49
N GLU A 102 19.62 13.55 1.63
CA GLU A 102 20.52 14.45 0.90
C GLU A 102 20.54 14.18 -0.60
N ASP A 103 20.27 12.92 -0.97
CA ASP A 103 20.20 12.46 -2.35
C ASP A 103 18.79 12.68 -2.94
N ASN A 104 17.79 12.94 -2.08
CA ASN A 104 16.36 12.99 -2.40
C ASN A 104 15.63 14.10 -1.60
N PRO A 105 15.58 15.36 -2.08
CA PRO A 105 15.01 16.44 -1.28
C PRO A 105 13.53 16.22 -0.93
N GLY A 106 13.24 16.02 0.36
CA GLY A 106 11.89 15.89 0.92
C GLY A 106 11.42 14.46 1.20
N TYR A 107 12.24 13.44 0.92
CA TYR A 107 11.93 12.04 1.24
C TYR A 107 13.20 11.20 1.40
N ALA A 108 13.08 10.05 2.04
CA ALA A 108 14.15 9.06 2.17
C ALA A 108 13.58 7.65 2.08
N PHE A 109 14.41 6.62 1.98
CA PHE A 109 13.95 5.23 2.06
C PHE A 109 14.84 4.37 2.93
N VAL A 110 14.19 3.44 3.61
CA VAL A 110 14.77 2.26 4.25
C VAL A 110 14.12 1.00 3.68
N THR A 111 14.60 -0.16 4.08
CA THR A 111 13.96 -1.45 3.77
C THR A 111 13.60 -2.18 5.06
N ASP A 112 12.50 -2.93 4.99
CA ASP A 112 12.16 -3.91 6.03
C ASP A 112 13.08 -5.17 5.93
N PRO A 113 12.94 -6.15 6.84
CA PRO A 113 13.77 -7.36 6.83
C PRO A 113 13.69 -8.20 5.55
N ASP A 114 12.54 -8.18 4.86
CA ASP A 114 12.30 -8.93 3.62
C ASP A 114 12.70 -8.13 2.36
N GLY A 115 13.10 -6.87 2.52
CA GLY A 115 13.57 -5.99 1.46
C GLY A 115 12.48 -5.11 0.82
N HIS A 116 11.28 -5.05 1.40
CA HIS A 116 10.25 -4.10 0.98
C HIS A 116 10.71 -2.67 1.24
N GLU A 117 10.57 -1.80 0.25
CA GLU A 117 10.94 -0.40 0.39
C GLU A 117 9.89 0.35 1.22
N ILE A 118 10.37 1.17 2.16
CA ILE A 118 9.56 2.07 2.98
C ILE A 118 10.07 3.49 2.74
N GLU A 119 9.25 4.32 2.10
CA GLU A 119 9.51 5.75 1.95
C GLU A 119 9.21 6.46 3.27
N ILE A 120 10.07 7.38 3.67
CA ILE A 120 9.86 8.30 4.76
C ILE A 120 9.57 9.65 4.13
N VAL A 121 8.38 10.20 4.39
CA VAL A 121 7.93 11.40 3.71
C VAL A 121 7.43 12.46 4.70
N GLU A 122 7.84 13.70 4.46
CA GLU A 122 7.51 14.85 5.29
C GLU A 122 6.02 15.24 5.11
N ARG A 123 5.26 15.26 6.21
CA ARG A 123 3.86 15.73 6.27
C ARG A 123 3.63 16.57 7.52
N ASP A 124 2.68 17.49 7.42
CA ASP A 124 2.24 18.36 8.53
C ASP A 124 0.93 17.89 9.17
N HIS A 125 0.46 16.70 8.81
CA HIS A 125 -0.76 16.03 9.27
C HIS A 125 -0.56 14.51 9.34
N GLY A 126 -1.50 13.81 9.96
CA GLY A 126 -1.41 12.37 10.25
C GLY A 126 -0.47 12.05 11.41
N ALA A 127 -0.67 10.87 12.00
CA ALA A 127 0.23 10.37 13.03
C ALA A 127 1.60 10.07 12.41
N ARG A 128 2.67 10.30 13.18
CA ARG A 128 4.01 9.82 12.82
C ARG A 128 3.95 8.32 12.53
N TRP A 129 4.64 7.92 11.47
CA TRP A 129 4.67 6.58 10.90
C TRP A 129 3.36 6.07 10.26
N SER A 130 2.26 6.82 10.27
CA SER A 130 1.05 6.42 9.53
C SER A 130 1.31 6.38 8.01
N ILE A 131 0.60 5.51 7.30
CA ILE A 131 0.81 5.31 5.86
C ILE A 131 0.21 6.47 5.06
N ASP A 132 1.02 7.14 4.25
CA ASP A 132 0.65 8.25 3.36
C ASP A 132 0.14 7.77 2.01
N HIS A 133 0.91 6.89 1.39
CA HIS A 133 0.55 6.30 0.11
C HIS A 133 1.20 4.94 -0.06
N THR A 134 0.68 4.17 -1.02
CA THR A 134 1.38 3.02 -1.59
C THR A 134 1.58 3.24 -3.07
N MET A 135 2.78 2.89 -3.55
CA MET A 135 3.20 3.14 -4.93
C MET A 135 3.15 1.87 -5.76
N ILE A 136 2.49 1.95 -6.91
CA ILE A 136 2.54 0.94 -7.97
C ILE A 136 3.03 1.56 -9.27
N ARG A 137 3.89 0.83 -9.98
CA ARG A 137 4.35 1.21 -11.31
C ARG A 137 3.33 0.75 -12.36
N VAL A 138 3.10 1.59 -13.35
CA VAL A 138 2.12 1.35 -14.41
C VAL A 138 2.76 1.44 -15.78
N GLU A 139 2.26 0.65 -16.74
CA GLU A 139 2.79 0.63 -18.11
C GLU A 139 2.08 1.63 -19.03
N ASP A 140 0.85 2.03 -18.68
CA ASP A 140 0.05 3.02 -19.40
C ASP A 140 -0.67 3.94 -18.40
N ALA A 141 -0.15 5.16 -18.23
CA ALA A 141 -0.71 6.12 -17.29
C ALA A 141 -2.19 6.45 -17.57
N ASP A 142 -2.60 6.59 -18.84
CA ASP A 142 -3.98 6.96 -19.19
C ASP A 142 -4.94 5.82 -18.88
N ALA A 143 -4.53 4.57 -19.15
CA ALA A 143 -5.31 3.39 -18.82
C ALA A 143 -5.48 3.22 -17.32
N SER A 144 -4.39 3.36 -16.56
CA SER A 144 -4.39 3.13 -15.10
C SER A 144 -5.10 4.26 -14.35
N LEU A 145 -4.91 5.52 -14.74
CA LEU A 145 -5.75 6.64 -14.26
C LEU A 145 -7.23 6.41 -14.60
N GLY A 146 -7.52 5.95 -15.82
CA GLY A 146 -8.87 5.61 -16.25
C GLY A 146 -9.51 4.50 -15.41
N TRP A 147 -8.71 3.53 -14.94
CA TRP A 147 -9.18 2.46 -14.08
C TRP A 147 -9.60 3.02 -12.71
N TRP A 148 -8.71 3.72 -12.01
CA TRP A 148 -9.00 4.28 -10.69
C TRP A 148 -10.16 5.28 -10.71
N THR A 149 -10.18 6.17 -11.70
CA THR A 149 -11.25 7.19 -11.81
C THR A 149 -12.61 6.59 -12.20
N ARG A 150 -12.66 5.63 -13.12
CA ARG A 150 -13.95 5.12 -13.65
C ARG A 150 -14.48 3.92 -12.90
N LYS A 151 -13.60 3.06 -12.37
CA LYS A 151 -13.97 1.84 -11.64
C LYS A 151 -14.16 2.14 -10.15
N MET A 152 -13.19 2.81 -9.53
CA MET A 152 -13.24 3.15 -8.10
C MET A 152 -13.89 4.50 -7.81
N GLY A 153 -13.92 5.41 -8.78
CA GLY A 153 -14.47 6.76 -8.55
C GLY A 153 -13.50 7.69 -7.82
N TYR A 154 -12.20 7.39 -7.86
CA TYR A 154 -11.17 8.23 -7.26
C TYR A 154 -10.91 9.47 -8.10
N GLU A 155 -10.35 10.50 -7.46
CA GLU A 155 -9.88 11.71 -8.11
C GLU A 155 -8.35 11.83 -7.99
N THR A 156 -7.74 12.56 -8.92
CA THR A 156 -6.31 12.88 -8.81
C THR A 156 -6.11 13.98 -7.79
N THR A 157 -5.43 13.67 -6.69
CA THR A 157 -5.14 14.59 -5.59
C THR A 157 -3.79 15.29 -5.77
N GLY A 158 -2.86 14.67 -6.50
CA GLY A 158 -1.52 15.19 -6.71
C GLY A 158 -0.89 14.70 -8.01
N ARG A 159 0.07 15.47 -8.51
CA ARG A 159 0.92 15.06 -9.62
C ARG A 159 2.31 15.62 -9.43
N TRP A 160 3.32 14.78 -9.61
CA TRP A 160 4.71 15.18 -9.69
C TRP A 160 5.30 14.68 -11.00
N GLU A 161 6.23 15.43 -11.58
CA GLU A 161 6.78 15.13 -12.90
C GLU A 161 8.27 15.45 -12.95
N ALA A 162 9.05 14.48 -13.42
CA ALA A 162 10.45 14.60 -13.77
C ALA A 162 10.67 14.38 -15.27
N ASP A 163 11.92 14.51 -15.70
CA ASP A 163 12.32 14.30 -17.09
C ASP A 163 12.11 12.85 -17.58
N THR A 164 12.08 11.87 -16.67
CA THR A 164 12.04 10.43 -17.01
C THR A 164 10.80 9.69 -16.51
N PHE A 165 10.00 10.29 -15.63
CA PHE A 165 8.80 9.67 -15.08
C PHE A 165 7.82 10.72 -14.53
N ALA A 166 6.58 10.31 -14.31
CA ALA A 166 5.59 11.06 -13.54
C ALA A 166 4.91 10.18 -12.50
N ASN A 167 4.52 10.83 -11.40
CA ASN A 167 3.74 10.23 -10.33
C ASN A 167 2.36 10.88 -10.29
N TYR A 168 1.33 10.06 -10.06
CA TYR A 168 -0.06 10.49 -9.94
C TYR A 168 -0.62 9.93 -8.64
N PHE A 169 -1.12 10.81 -7.78
CA PHE A 169 -1.73 10.43 -6.51
C PHE A 169 -3.25 10.44 -6.67
N LEU A 170 -3.91 9.37 -6.24
CA LEU A 170 -5.36 9.25 -6.30
C LEU A 170 -5.95 8.79 -4.97
N ALA A 171 -7.10 9.37 -4.63
CA ALA A 171 -7.88 9.03 -3.46
C ALA A 171 -9.38 9.33 -3.72
N PRO A 172 -10.32 8.85 -2.88
CA PRO A 172 -11.71 9.31 -2.91
C PRO A 172 -11.83 10.84 -2.73
N GLU A 173 -12.80 11.47 -3.39
CA GLU A 173 -13.01 12.94 -3.38
C GLU A 173 -13.14 13.52 -1.95
N ASP A 174 -13.82 12.79 -1.06
CA ASP A 174 -14.11 13.22 0.31
C ASP A 174 -13.21 12.53 1.37
N ALA A 175 -12.07 11.96 0.97
CA ALA A 175 -11.16 11.30 1.89
C ALA A 175 -10.52 12.30 2.88
N ALA A 176 -10.29 11.87 4.12
CA ALA A 176 -9.49 12.63 5.08
C ALA A 176 -8.05 12.82 4.57
N GLU A 177 -7.35 13.85 5.05
CA GLU A 177 -5.94 14.10 4.67
C GLU A 177 -5.03 12.94 5.13
N GLU A 178 -5.43 12.26 6.20
CA GLU A 178 -4.75 11.09 6.77
C GLU A 178 -5.01 9.79 5.99
N ALA A 179 -6.02 9.75 5.12
CA ALA A 179 -6.32 8.56 4.33
C ALA A 179 -5.17 8.26 3.36
N MET A 180 -4.85 6.98 3.20
CA MET A 180 -3.82 6.56 2.27
C MET A 180 -4.27 6.84 0.83
N SER A 181 -3.36 7.35 0.00
CA SER A 181 -3.56 7.48 -1.44
C SER A 181 -2.84 6.36 -2.20
N VAL A 182 -3.27 6.09 -3.44
CA VAL A 182 -2.49 5.27 -4.37
C VAL A 182 -1.62 6.20 -5.23
N GLU A 183 -0.32 5.94 -5.26
CA GLU A 183 0.62 6.57 -6.17
C GLU A 183 0.84 5.68 -7.40
N LEU A 184 0.59 6.22 -8.58
CA LEU A 184 0.93 5.58 -9.85
C LEU A 184 2.21 6.19 -10.41
N THR A 185 3.27 5.40 -10.53
CA THR A 185 4.51 5.84 -11.19
C THR A 185 4.57 5.32 -12.62
N TYR A 186 4.61 6.24 -13.58
CA TYR A 186 4.77 5.94 -15.00
C TYR A 186 6.15 6.38 -15.51
N ASN A 187 6.98 5.42 -15.91
CA ASN A 187 8.29 5.67 -16.52
C ASN A 187 8.16 5.86 -18.04
N TYR A 188 8.80 6.90 -18.58
CA TYR A 188 8.63 7.32 -19.98
C TYR A 188 9.38 6.47 -21.02
N ASP A 189 9.94 5.34 -20.61
CA ASP A 189 10.76 4.48 -21.46
C ASP A 189 10.04 3.22 -21.94
N GLY A 190 8.75 3.05 -21.59
CA GLY A 190 7.93 1.94 -22.06
C GLY A 190 8.39 0.59 -21.53
N ARG A 191 9.03 0.58 -20.36
CA ARG A 191 9.37 -0.66 -19.64
C ARG A 191 8.10 -1.36 -19.15
N THR A 192 8.23 -2.67 -18.95
CA THR A 192 7.22 -3.52 -18.33
C THR A 192 7.71 -3.94 -16.95
N TYR A 193 6.81 -4.38 -16.08
CA TYR A 193 7.16 -4.76 -14.71
C TYR A 193 6.77 -6.19 -14.37
N ASP A 194 7.58 -6.82 -13.54
CA ASP A 194 7.30 -8.12 -12.93
C ASP A 194 6.57 -7.89 -11.60
N LEU A 195 5.39 -8.48 -11.44
CA LEU A 195 4.58 -8.33 -10.22
C LEU A 195 5.27 -8.93 -8.98
N GLY A 196 6.09 -9.96 -9.17
CA GLY A 196 6.59 -10.77 -8.06
C GLY A 196 5.45 -11.53 -7.36
N ASP A 197 5.74 -12.02 -6.15
CA ASP A 197 4.77 -12.63 -5.25
C ASP A 197 4.95 -12.22 -3.78
N ALA A 198 5.82 -11.24 -3.47
CA ALA A 198 5.95 -10.67 -2.13
C ALA A 198 4.81 -9.70 -1.81
N TRP A 199 4.53 -8.74 -2.70
CA TRP A 199 3.35 -7.89 -2.57
C TRP A 199 2.07 -8.70 -2.84
N GLY A 200 1.06 -8.53 -1.97
CA GLY A 200 -0.21 -9.23 -2.07
C GLY A 200 -1.23 -8.45 -2.87
N HIS A 201 -1.72 -7.37 -2.25
CA HIS A 201 -2.83 -6.58 -2.75
C HIS A 201 -2.91 -5.22 -2.03
N LEU A 202 -3.78 -4.38 -2.57
CA LEU A 202 -4.28 -3.17 -1.92
C LEU A 202 -5.78 -3.37 -1.66
N ALA A 203 -6.27 -3.05 -0.47
CA ALA A 203 -7.67 -3.20 -0.12
C ALA A 203 -8.42 -1.87 -0.13
N VAL A 204 -9.64 -1.93 -0.63
CA VAL A 204 -10.61 -0.83 -0.66
C VAL A 204 -11.78 -1.20 0.23
N GLU A 205 -12.11 -0.30 1.13
CA GLU A 205 -13.24 -0.44 2.04
C GLU A 205 -14.58 -0.09 1.36
N CYS A 206 -15.65 -0.74 1.79
CA CYS A 206 -17.01 -0.39 1.40
C CYS A 206 -18.05 -0.73 2.48
N GLU A 207 -19.14 0.02 2.51
CA GLU A 207 -20.26 -0.22 3.44
C GLU A 207 -21.06 -1.49 3.07
N ASP A 208 -21.16 -1.81 1.78
CA ASP A 208 -21.92 -2.95 1.25
C ASP A 208 -21.15 -3.59 0.08
N LEU A 209 -20.58 -4.76 0.34
CA LEU A 209 -19.77 -5.52 -0.60
C LEU A 209 -20.53 -5.89 -1.87
N GLU A 210 -21.78 -6.35 -1.75
CA GLU A 210 -22.56 -6.81 -2.90
C GLU A 210 -22.97 -5.63 -3.79
N GLU A 211 -23.39 -4.51 -3.20
CA GLU A 211 -23.73 -3.28 -3.93
C GLU A 211 -22.50 -2.70 -4.66
N PHE A 212 -21.37 -2.60 -3.95
CA PHE A 212 -20.16 -2.04 -4.54
C PHE A 212 -19.58 -2.97 -5.61
N TRP A 213 -19.58 -4.28 -5.38
CA TRP A 213 -19.19 -5.26 -6.40
C TRP A 213 -20.08 -5.17 -7.64
N GLY A 214 -21.41 -5.07 -7.48
CA GLY A 214 -22.34 -4.86 -8.58
C GLY A 214 -22.04 -3.58 -9.37
N THR A 215 -21.58 -2.53 -8.69
CA THR A 215 -21.12 -1.28 -9.31
C THR A 215 -19.83 -1.50 -10.11
N LEU A 216 -18.84 -2.23 -9.57
CA LEU A 216 -17.61 -2.58 -10.27
C LEU A 216 -17.89 -3.40 -11.54
N MET A 217 -18.80 -4.38 -11.46
CA MET A 217 -19.21 -5.18 -12.62
C MET A 217 -19.92 -4.35 -13.67
N THR A 218 -20.81 -3.43 -13.26
CA THR A 218 -21.46 -2.47 -14.17
C THR A 218 -20.44 -1.56 -14.85
N ARG A 219 -19.36 -1.22 -14.13
CA ARG A 219 -18.23 -0.44 -14.62
C ARG A 219 -17.25 -1.27 -15.42
N GLU A 220 -17.47 -2.57 -15.63
CA GLU A 220 -16.59 -3.50 -16.35
C GLU A 220 -15.20 -3.65 -15.70
N ALA A 221 -15.13 -3.68 -14.36
CA ALA A 221 -13.93 -4.16 -13.67
C ALA A 221 -13.72 -5.67 -13.91
N GLU A 222 -12.52 -6.18 -13.69
CA GLU A 222 -12.24 -7.60 -13.85
C GLU A 222 -12.94 -8.42 -12.76
N ASP A 223 -13.67 -9.46 -13.16
CA ASP A 223 -14.27 -10.44 -12.26
C ASP A 223 -13.24 -11.54 -11.98
N TYR A 224 -12.53 -11.42 -10.85
CA TYR A 224 -11.42 -12.32 -10.50
C TYR A 224 -11.77 -13.27 -9.35
N ARG A 225 -12.13 -12.74 -8.18
CA ARG A 225 -12.72 -13.51 -7.06
C ARG A 225 -13.94 -12.78 -6.55
N ASP A 226 -15.12 -13.16 -7.04
CA ASP A 226 -16.38 -12.52 -6.65
C ASP A 226 -16.76 -12.79 -5.18
N PRO A 227 -17.69 -12.02 -4.59
CA PRO A 227 -18.15 -12.22 -3.21
C PRO A 227 -18.64 -13.64 -2.92
N GLU A 228 -19.38 -14.29 -3.85
CA GLU A 228 -19.90 -15.65 -3.63
C GLU A 228 -18.76 -16.66 -3.49
N SER A 229 -17.70 -16.51 -4.27
CA SER A 229 -16.50 -17.34 -4.23
C SER A 229 -15.66 -17.16 -2.96
N CYS A 230 -15.88 -16.05 -2.23
CA CYS A 230 -15.16 -15.65 -1.03
C CYS A 230 -16.07 -15.65 0.22
N ASP A 231 -17.14 -16.44 0.19
CA ASP A 231 -18.12 -16.59 1.28
C ASP A 231 -18.72 -15.25 1.77
N TYR A 232 -18.77 -14.26 0.87
CA TYR A 232 -19.26 -12.90 1.09
C TYR A 232 -18.51 -12.10 2.16
N ASN A 233 -17.25 -12.45 2.46
CA ASN A 233 -16.42 -11.69 3.41
C ASN A 233 -15.61 -10.58 2.71
N TYR A 234 -15.24 -10.80 1.45
CA TYR A 234 -14.43 -9.90 0.63
C TYR A 234 -14.61 -10.29 -0.85
N ALA A 235 -14.00 -9.51 -1.75
CA ALA A 235 -13.87 -9.86 -3.17
C ALA A 235 -12.55 -9.32 -3.73
N PHE A 236 -12.08 -9.85 -4.86
CA PHE A 236 -10.91 -9.32 -5.56
C PHE A 236 -11.21 -9.00 -7.01
N THR A 237 -10.77 -7.83 -7.43
CA THR A 237 -10.63 -7.43 -8.83
C THR A 237 -9.15 -7.16 -9.15
N LYS A 238 -8.86 -6.73 -10.37
CA LYS A 238 -7.51 -6.36 -10.80
C LYS A 238 -7.48 -5.01 -11.49
N THR A 239 -6.40 -4.28 -11.27
CA THR A 239 -6.08 -3.06 -12.01
C THR A 239 -5.76 -3.39 -13.47
N PHE A 240 -5.61 -2.36 -14.30
CA PHE A 240 -5.24 -2.52 -15.70
C PHE A 240 -3.93 -3.32 -15.88
N ASP A 241 -2.93 -3.06 -15.03
CA ASP A 241 -1.62 -3.72 -15.06
C ASP A 241 -1.61 -5.04 -14.25
N GLY A 242 -2.77 -5.51 -13.76
CA GLY A 242 -2.90 -6.81 -13.11
C GLY A 242 -2.66 -6.83 -11.60
N HIS A 243 -2.40 -5.69 -10.97
CA HIS A 243 -2.30 -5.58 -9.51
C HIS A 243 -3.64 -5.97 -8.87
N GLU A 244 -3.61 -6.80 -7.83
CA GLU A 244 -4.83 -7.24 -7.13
C GLU A 244 -5.38 -6.12 -6.24
N VAL A 245 -6.69 -5.89 -6.33
CA VAL A 245 -7.42 -4.98 -5.44
C VAL A 245 -8.49 -5.76 -4.71
N GLU A 246 -8.36 -5.84 -3.40
CA GLU A 246 -9.36 -6.41 -2.51
C GLU A 246 -10.46 -5.40 -2.23
N VAL A 247 -11.69 -5.88 -2.11
CA VAL A 247 -12.84 -5.12 -1.65
C VAL A 247 -13.32 -5.76 -0.36
N VAL A 248 -13.29 -5.01 0.72
CA VAL A 248 -13.62 -5.46 2.08
C VAL A 248 -14.69 -4.58 2.70
N THR A 249 -15.35 -5.07 3.75
CA THR A 249 -16.26 -4.28 4.59
C THR A 249 -15.59 -3.95 5.91
N GLU A 250 -15.96 -2.80 6.50
CA GLU A 250 -15.68 -2.45 7.91
C GLU A 250 -15.97 -3.59 8.90
#